data_AF-A0A0B1TKM6-F1
#
_entry.id   AF-A0A0B1TKM6-F1
#
_cell.length_a   1.000
_cell.length_b   1.000
_cell.length_c   1.000
_cell.angle_alpha   90.00
_cell.angle_beta   90.00
_cell.angle_gamma   90.00
#
_symmetry.space_group_name_H-M   'P 1'
#
loop_
_entity.id
_entity.type
_entity.pdbx_description
1 polymer ?
#
loop_
_entity_poly.entity_id
_entity_poly.type
_entity_poly.pdbx_seq_one_letter_code
_entity_poly.pdbx_strand_id
1 'polypeptide(L)'
;MIKRKVLFDGDIVMTEERLRRIVNRMDVKQTHRRVTRWAYRDIFYPGTIWQTGVPYEFDSDLRSEDMCSSTVGRDTSQPKQPVYIGPHCYDFGITTHEIAHALGLFHHQQRYDRDEYVTFYPDNVDRSNAFNFAEIPPDFLDTYGLPYDVGSVMHYAPTE
;
A
#
# COMPACT_ATOMS: atom_id res chain seq x y z
N MET A 1 6.05 -23.68 4.16
CA MET A 1 5.54 -22.99 5.37
C MET A 1 4.65 -21.86 4.92
N ILE A 2 3.38 -21.84 5.32
CA ILE A 2 2.43 -20.78 4.94
C ILE A 2 2.76 -19.55 5.80
N LYS A 3 3.15 -18.43 5.17
CA LYS A 3 3.39 -17.18 5.88
C LYS A 3 2.06 -16.58 6.34
N ARG A 4 1.96 -16.17 7.61
CA ARG A 4 0.77 -15.50 8.15
C ARG A 4 0.60 -14.12 7.52
N LYS A 5 -0.55 -13.88 6.89
CA LYS A 5 -0.93 -12.61 6.27
C LYS A 5 -1.84 -11.81 7.20
N VAL A 6 -1.78 -10.49 7.08
CA VAL A 6 -2.60 -9.52 7.81
C VAL A 6 -3.16 -8.51 6.82
N LEU A 7 -4.34 -7.98 7.14
CA LEU A 7 -4.95 -6.84 6.48
C LEU A 7 -4.47 -5.59 7.19
N PHE A 8 -3.71 -4.76 6.48
CA PHE A 8 -3.17 -3.49 6.94
C PHE A 8 -3.92 -2.38 6.23
N ASP A 9 -4.25 -1.31 6.95
CA ASP A 9 -4.95 -0.17 6.37
C ASP A 9 -6.26 -0.55 5.64
N GLY A 10 -6.97 -1.56 6.14
CA GLY A 10 -8.29 -1.97 5.62
C GLY A 10 -8.29 -2.77 4.31
N ASP A 11 -7.34 -2.55 3.40
CA ASP A 11 -7.33 -3.14 2.03
C ASP A 11 -5.94 -3.63 1.57
N ILE A 12 -4.86 -3.36 2.32
CA ILE A 12 -3.51 -3.85 2.00
C ILE A 12 -3.27 -5.21 2.64
N VAL A 13 -3.12 -6.25 1.82
CA VAL A 13 -2.69 -7.57 2.30
C VAL A 13 -1.16 -7.62 2.38
N MET A 14 -0.62 -7.95 3.55
CA MET A 14 0.83 -8.14 3.69
C MET A 14 1.20 -9.24 4.69
N THR A 15 2.45 -9.72 4.61
CA THR A 15 2.98 -10.67 5.61
C THR A 15 3.33 -9.92 6.90
N GLU A 16 3.14 -10.56 8.07
CA GLU A 16 3.58 -9.98 9.35
C GLU A 16 5.07 -9.59 9.35
N GLU A 17 5.90 -10.36 8.65
CA GLU A 17 7.33 -10.09 8.52
C GLU A 17 7.60 -8.78 7.79
N ARG A 18 6.90 -8.51 6.68
CA ARG A 18 7.02 -7.26 5.93
C ARG A 18 6.50 -6.08 6.76
N LEU A 19 5.35 -6.25 7.42
CA LEU A 19 4.78 -5.23 8.30
C LEU A 19 5.77 -4.82 9.39
N ARG A 20 6.33 -5.81 10.12
CA ARG A 20 7.31 -5.53 11.19
C ARG A 20 8.54 -4.78 10.68
N ARG A 21 9.00 -5.04 9.45
CA ARG A 21 10.15 -4.34 8.88
C ARG A 21 9.84 -2.87 8.58
N ILE A 22 8.65 -2.57 8.08
CA ILE A 22 8.19 -1.19 7.83
C ILE A 22 8.03 -0.48 9.18
N VAL A 23 7.28 -1.08 10.12
CA VAL A 23 6.99 -0.50 11.43
C VAL A 23 8.26 -0.23 12.23
N ASN A 24 9.19 -1.19 12.33
CA ASN A 24 10.43 -1.03 13.10
C ASN A 24 11.39 0.01 12.51
N ARG A 25 11.16 0.45 11.26
CA ARG A 25 11.99 1.45 10.57
C ARG A 25 11.38 2.86 10.63
N MET A 26 10.12 3.00 11.04
CA MET A 26 9.50 4.31 11.29
C MET A 26 10.27 5.14 12.32
N ASP A 27 11.01 4.49 13.23
CA ASP A 27 11.83 5.17 14.24
C ASP A 27 13.15 5.77 13.71
N VAL A 28 13.51 5.59 12.43
CA VAL A 28 14.80 6.01 11.89
C VAL A 28 14.62 6.96 10.70
N LYS A 29 14.70 8.28 10.95
CA LYS A 29 14.79 9.29 9.90
C LYS A 29 16.18 9.25 9.25
N GLN A 30 16.31 8.75 8.02
CA GLN A 30 17.54 8.87 7.23
C GLN A 30 17.37 9.78 6.02
N THR A 31 18.39 10.61 5.80
CA THR A 31 18.51 11.60 4.73
C THR A 31 19.40 11.09 3.62
N HIS A 32 18.86 10.55 2.53
CA HIS A 32 19.67 10.33 1.32
C HIS A 32 18.91 10.66 0.03
N ARG A 33 19.51 11.57 -0.78
CA ARG A 33 19.13 11.88 -2.16
C ARG A 33 19.66 10.81 -3.11
N ARG A 34 18.80 10.16 -3.92
CA ARG A 34 19.20 9.30 -5.05
C ARG A 34 18.23 9.44 -6.24
N VAL A 35 18.71 9.14 -7.45
CA VAL A 35 18.17 9.59 -8.75
C VAL A 35 17.50 8.44 -9.55
N THR A 36 16.22 8.63 -9.86
CA THR A 36 15.28 8.10 -10.90
C THR A 36 15.41 6.71 -11.57
N ARG A 37 14.35 5.87 -11.47
CA ARG A 37 13.41 5.40 -12.54
C ARG A 37 12.22 4.62 -11.93
N TRP A 38 11.11 4.55 -12.68
CA TRP A 38 9.71 4.40 -12.23
C TRP A 38 9.30 3.02 -11.64
N ALA A 39 8.42 3.10 -10.63
CA ALA A 39 7.85 2.06 -9.74
C ALA A 39 8.63 1.80 -8.43
N TYR A 40 7.85 1.67 -7.35
CA TYR A 40 8.22 1.70 -5.92
C TYR A 40 9.55 0.99 -5.63
N ARG A 41 10.54 1.75 -5.12
CA ARG A 41 11.92 1.27 -4.87
C ARG A 41 12.18 1.07 -3.38
N ASP A 42 11.54 0.07 -2.78
CA ASP A 42 11.90 -0.32 -1.41
C ASP A 42 13.30 -0.95 -1.34
N ILE A 43 13.81 -1.14 -0.12
CA ILE A 43 15.10 -1.80 0.15
C ILE A 43 15.22 -3.23 -0.42
N PHE A 44 14.12 -3.87 -0.83
CA PHE A 44 14.10 -5.20 -1.43
C PHE A 44 14.00 -5.17 -2.96
N TYR A 45 13.95 -3.97 -3.54
CA TYR A 45 14.06 -3.77 -4.98
C TYR A 45 15.34 -4.43 -5.53
N PRO A 46 15.29 -5.11 -6.70
CA PRO A 46 14.13 -5.23 -7.60
C PRO A 46 13.20 -6.42 -7.29
N GLY A 47 13.43 -7.18 -6.21
CA GLY A 47 12.70 -8.42 -5.92
C GLY A 47 11.20 -8.23 -5.68
N THR A 48 10.81 -7.02 -5.26
CA THR A 48 9.44 -6.57 -4.92
C THR A 48 8.71 -5.87 -6.05
N ILE A 49 9.32 -5.74 -7.24
CA ILE A 49 8.67 -5.18 -8.42
C ILE A 49 8.51 -6.21 -9.53
N TRP A 50 7.52 -5.95 -10.38
CA TRP A 50 7.25 -6.74 -11.57
C TRP A 50 8.24 -6.42 -12.69
N GLN A 51 9.11 -7.37 -13.04
CA GLN A 51 10.14 -7.19 -14.07
C GLN A 51 9.60 -7.34 -15.50
N THR A 52 8.58 -8.17 -15.70
CA THR A 52 8.02 -8.50 -17.02
C THR A 52 6.50 -8.68 -16.92
N GLY A 53 5.75 -7.60 -17.18
CA GLY A 53 4.30 -7.58 -17.02
C GLY A 53 3.84 -7.73 -15.56
N VAL A 54 2.56 -7.51 -15.31
CA VAL A 54 1.96 -7.59 -13.96
C VAL A 54 0.94 -8.74 -14.00
N PRO A 55 1.34 -9.99 -13.72
CA PRO A 55 0.44 -11.13 -13.70
C PRO A 55 -0.44 -11.09 -12.44
N TYR A 56 -1.45 -10.24 -12.46
CA TYR A 56 -2.58 -10.32 -11.53
C TYR A 56 -3.76 -11.04 -12.19
N GLU A 57 -4.56 -11.68 -11.36
CA GLU A 57 -5.80 -12.36 -11.77
C GLU A 57 -6.95 -11.81 -10.94
N PHE A 58 -8.04 -11.46 -11.62
CA PHE A 58 -9.33 -11.22 -10.97
C PHE A 58 -10.01 -12.57 -10.82
N ASP A 59 -9.82 -13.19 -9.66
CA ASP A 59 -10.38 -14.51 -9.40
C ASP A 59 -11.90 -14.39 -9.17
N SER A 60 -12.69 -15.05 -10.02
CA SER A 60 -14.15 -15.02 -9.94
C SER A 60 -14.72 -15.81 -8.76
N ASP A 61 -13.95 -16.75 -8.20
CA ASP A 61 -14.37 -17.57 -7.05
C ASP A 61 -14.11 -16.83 -5.73
N LEU A 62 -13.27 -15.79 -5.76
CA LEU A 62 -13.03 -14.87 -4.63
C LEU A 62 -14.07 -13.74 -4.53
N ARG A 63 -15.09 -13.74 -5.41
CA ARG A 63 -16.21 -12.78 -5.42
C ARG A 63 -17.19 -12.92 -4.25
N SER A 64 -16.97 -13.84 -3.32
CA SER A 64 -17.92 -14.13 -2.23
C SER A 64 -17.57 -13.45 -0.90
N GLU A 65 -16.40 -12.83 -0.77
CA GLU A 65 -15.90 -12.32 0.52
C GLU A 65 -16.18 -10.82 0.77
N ASP A 66 -16.94 -10.13 -0.09
CA ASP A 66 -17.22 -8.68 -0.03
C ASP A 66 -15.97 -7.78 0.10
N MET A 67 -14.78 -8.34 -0.09
CA MET A 67 -13.49 -7.70 0.19
C MET A 67 -12.93 -7.04 -1.06
N CYS A 68 -12.47 -5.79 -0.91
CA CYS A 68 -11.61 -5.08 -1.85
C CYS A 68 -10.21 -5.07 -1.25
N SER A 69 -9.24 -5.73 -1.88
CA SER A 69 -7.87 -5.74 -1.36
C SER A 69 -6.82 -6.18 -2.39
N SER A 70 -5.58 -5.75 -2.18
CA SER A 70 -4.42 -6.30 -2.86
C SER A 70 -3.16 -6.22 -2.00
N THR A 71 -2.13 -6.97 -2.41
CA THR A 71 -0.79 -6.79 -1.84
C THR A 71 -0.08 -5.61 -2.53
N VAL A 72 0.70 -4.83 -1.78
CA VAL A 72 1.47 -3.73 -2.39
C VAL A 72 2.69 -4.23 -3.15
N GLY A 73 2.69 -4.10 -4.48
CA GLY A 73 3.78 -4.52 -5.36
C GLY A 73 3.80 -6.05 -5.58
N ARG A 74 4.92 -6.59 -6.05
CA ARG A 74 5.07 -8.03 -6.34
C ARG A 74 5.27 -8.85 -5.07
N ASP A 75 4.35 -9.75 -4.80
CA ASP A 75 4.45 -10.74 -3.74
C ASP A 75 4.93 -12.11 -4.27
N THR A 76 6.22 -12.37 -4.11
CA THR A 76 6.84 -13.64 -4.56
C THR A 76 6.48 -14.84 -3.69
N SER A 77 5.77 -14.64 -2.59
CA SER A 77 5.31 -15.76 -1.75
C SER A 77 4.12 -16.50 -2.35
N GLN A 78 3.51 -15.94 -3.40
CA GLN A 78 2.34 -16.50 -4.06
C GLN A 78 2.66 -16.89 -5.51
N PRO A 79 2.12 -18.01 -6.00
CA PRO A 79 2.32 -18.43 -7.40
C PRO A 79 1.62 -17.50 -8.40
N LYS A 80 0.52 -16.86 -7.98
CA LYS A 80 -0.21 -15.79 -8.67
C LYS A 80 -0.58 -14.73 -7.65
N GLN A 81 -0.64 -13.46 -8.04
CA GLN A 81 -1.05 -12.38 -7.15
C GLN A 81 -2.51 -12.03 -7.38
N PRO A 82 -3.41 -12.39 -6.44
CA PRO A 82 -4.81 -12.02 -6.56
C PRO A 82 -4.99 -10.51 -6.32
N VAL A 83 -5.91 -9.92 -7.08
CA VAL A 83 -6.55 -8.64 -6.76
C VAL A 83 -8.00 -8.97 -6.42
N TYR A 84 -8.38 -8.77 -5.15
CA TYR A 84 -9.71 -9.14 -4.66
C TYR A 84 -10.70 -8.04 -5.02
N ILE A 85 -11.66 -8.37 -5.88
CA ILE A 85 -12.74 -7.48 -6.29
C ILE A 85 -14.06 -8.17 -5.97
N GLY A 86 -14.56 -7.94 -4.76
CA GLY A 86 -15.86 -8.41 -4.31
C GLY A 86 -17.05 -7.69 -5.00
N PRO A 87 -18.30 -8.10 -4.71
CA PRO A 87 -19.51 -7.59 -5.36
C PRO A 87 -19.74 -6.08 -5.22
N HIS A 88 -19.16 -5.46 -4.19
CA HIS A 88 -19.23 -4.02 -3.92
C HIS A 88 -18.03 -3.22 -4.44
N CYS A 89 -17.02 -3.89 -5.00
CA CYS A 89 -15.77 -3.28 -5.46
C CYS A 89 -15.76 -2.95 -6.97
N TYR A 90 -16.85 -3.22 -7.70
CA TYR A 90 -16.95 -3.04 -9.15
C TYR A 90 -17.01 -1.57 -9.61
N ASP A 91 -16.92 -0.62 -8.68
CA ASP A 91 -16.72 0.78 -9.03
C ASP A 91 -15.34 0.99 -9.68
N PHE A 92 -15.29 1.89 -10.67
CA PHE A 92 -14.06 2.19 -11.39
C PHE A 92 -12.94 2.70 -10.46
N GLY A 93 -13.28 3.55 -9.49
CA GLY A 93 -12.35 4.09 -8.51
C GLY A 93 -11.79 2.99 -7.63
N ILE A 94 -12.67 2.17 -7.04
CA ILE A 94 -12.28 1.06 -6.15
C ILE A 94 -11.42 0.03 -6.90
N THR A 95 -11.86 -0.42 -8.08
CA THR A 95 -11.07 -1.40 -8.85
C THR A 95 -9.70 -0.82 -9.25
N THR A 96 -9.63 0.46 -9.61
CA THR A 96 -8.35 1.13 -9.91
C THR A 96 -7.45 1.24 -8.69
N HIS A 97 -8.02 1.50 -7.51
CA HIS A 97 -7.32 1.53 -6.23
C HIS A 97 -6.60 0.21 -5.94
N GLU A 98 -7.30 -0.91 -6.07
CA GLU A 98 -6.73 -2.23 -5.79
C GLU A 98 -5.65 -2.65 -6.80
N ILE A 99 -5.83 -2.27 -8.07
CA ILE A 99 -4.80 -2.48 -9.09
C ILE A 99 -3.56 -1.62 -8.76
N ALA A 100 -3.74 -0.38 -8.31
CA ALA A 100 -2.65 0.49 -7.93
C ALA A 100 -1.83 -0.07 -6.75
N HIS A 101 -2.47 -0.71 -5.77
CA HIS A 101 -1.76 -1.51 -4.76
C HIS A 101 -0.91 -2.60 -5.41
N ALA A 102 -1.48 -3.44 -6.29
CA ALA A 102 -0.73 -4.50 -6.97
C ALA A 102 0.49 -3.98 -7.77
N LEU A 103 0.42 -2.73 -8.25
CA LEU A 103 1.52 -2.03 -8.94
C LEU A 103 2.57 -1.45 -7.99
N GLY A 104 2.29 -1.37 -6.69
CA GLY A 104 3.24 -0.92 -5.67
C GLY A 104 2.91 0.41 -5.00
N LEU A 105 1.69 0.91 -5.12
CA LEU A 105 1.28 2.14 -4.44
C LEU A 105 0.73 1.82 -3.05
N PHE A 106 1.23 2.55 -2.04
CA PHE A 106 0.59 2.66 -0.73
C PHE A 106 -0.49 3.74 -0.78
N HIS A 107 -1.27 3.87 0.30
CA HIS A 107 -2.18 4.98 0.40
C HIS A 107 -1.43 6.32 0.47
N HIS A 108 -2.05 7.33 -0.12
CA HIS A 108 -1.40 8.62 -0.34
C HIS A 108 -1.18 9.39 0.97
N GLN A 109 -2.06 9.21 1.96
CA GLN A 109 -1.89 9.75 3.32
C GLN A 109 -0.74 9.09 4.11
N GLN A 110 -0.15 8.01 3.60
CA GLN A 110 0.98 7.36 4.25
C GLN A 110 2.34 7.86 3.73
N ARG A 111 2.37 8.84 2.81
CA ARG A 111 3.65 9.46 2.41
C ARG A 111 4.35 10.07 3.62
N TYR A 112 5.67 9.91 3.71
CA TYR A 112 6.48 10.48 4.79
C TYR A 112 6.51 12.03 4.84
N ASP A 113 5.99 12.71 3.80
CA ASP A 113 5.86 14.17 3.72
C ASP A 113 4.40 14.64 3.85
N ARG A 114 3.46 13.76 4.21
CA ARG A 114 2.01 14.08 4.26
C ARG A 114 1.67 15.19 5.24
N ASP A 115 2.39 15.31 6.36
CA ASP A 115 2.14 16.33 7.39
C ASP A 115 2.44 17.78 6.89
N GLU A 116 3.08 17.95 5.73
CA GLU A 116 3.23 19.26 5.07
C GLU A 116 1.95 19.72 4.34
N TYR A 117 1.01 18.81 4.08
CA TYR A 117 -0.17 19.03 3.23
C TYR A 117 -1.50 18.77 3.95
N VAL A 118 -1.54 17.80 4.86
CA VAL A 118 -2.73 17.42 5.62
C VAL A 118 -2.43 17.41 7.12
N THR A 119 -3.46 17.68 7.94
CA THR A 119 -3.35 17.63 9.40
C THR A 119 -3.99 16.36 9.92
N PHE A 120 -3.20 15.53 10.59
CA PHE A 120 -3.68 14.34 11.27
C PHE A 120 -4.16 14.68 12.70
N TYR A 121 -5.39 14.29 13.03
CA TYR A 121 -5.99 14.48 14.35
C TYR A 121 -6.08 13.14 15.09
N PRO A 122 -5.02 12.70 15.82
CA PRO A 122 -4.97 11.38 16.44
C PRO A 122 -6.07 11.16 17.48
N ASP A 123 -6.56 12.21 18.13
CA ASP A 123 -7.63 12.14 19.13
C ASP A 123 -8.99 11.72 18.53
N ASN A 124 -9.16 11.85 17.20
CA ASN A 124 -10.36 11.44 16.48
C ASN A 124 -10.30 9.99 15.98
N VAL A 125 -9.17 9.30 16.18
CA VAL A 125 -8.95 7.94 15.68
C VAL A 125 -9.04 6.95 16.83
N ASP A 126 -9.82 5.88 16.63
CA ASP A 126 -9.83 4.77 17.58
C ASP A 126 -8.40 4.19 17.69
N ARG A 127 -7.91 3.96 18.92
CA ARG A 127 -6.55 3.44 19.15
C ARG A 127 -6.29 2.13 18.42
N SER A 128 -7.32 1.31 18.23
CA SER A 128 -7.22 0.06 17.47
C SER A 128 -6.94 0.30 15.98
N ASN A 129 -7.30 1.46 15.43
CA ASN A 129 -7.09 1.82 14.02
C ASN A 129 -5.90 2.75 13.81
N ALA A 130 -5.19 3.18 14.86
CA ALA A 130 -4.09 4.15 14.73
C ALA A 130 -2.98 3.71 13.75
N PHE A 131 -2.80 2.40 13.54
CA PHE A 131 -1.80 1.86 12.63
C PHE A 131 -2.10 2.12 11.15
N ASN A 132 -3.36 2.36 10.78
CA ASN A 132 -3.81 2.69 9.42
C ASN A 132 -3.19 4.03 8.94
N PHE A 133 -3.05 4.97 9.86
CA PHE A 133 -2.54 6.32 9.59
C PHE A 133 -1.01 6.45 9.71
N ALA A 134 -0.30 5.33 9.86
CA ALA A 134 1.15 5.33 9.98
C ALA A 134 1.83 5.80 8.67
N GLU A 135 2.94 6.53 8.78
CA GLU A 135 3.75 6.92 7.62
C GLU A 135 4.59 5.73 7.14
N ILE A 136 4.70 5.58 5.83
CA ILE A 136 5.69 4.68 5.22
C ILE A 136 7.03 5.41 5.13
N PRO A 137 8.11 4.87 5.73
CA PRO A 137 9.41 5.53 5.73
C PRO A 137 9.98 5.70 4.31
N PRO A 138 10.89 6.68 4.07
CA PRO A 138 11.52 6.91 2.77
C PRO A 138 12.30 5.73 2.18
N ASP A 139 12.74 4.79 3.04
CA ASP A 139 13.40 3.54 2.63
C ASP A 139 12.44 2.57 1.90
N PHE A 140 11.15 2.78 2.10
CA PHE A 140 10.08 1.96 1.59
C PHE A 140 9.35 2.77 0.51
N LEU A 141 8.89 3.98 0.79
CA LEU A 141 8.13 4.81 -0.15
C LEU A 141 8.98 5.89 -0.84
N ASP A 142 8.86 6.00 -2.16
CA ASP A 142 9.43 7.10 -2.96
C ASP A 142 8.29 7.97 -3.52
N THR A 143 8.44 9.29 -3.44
CA THR A 143 7.48 10.27 -3.98
C THR A 143 7.74 10.60 -5.45
N TYR A 144 8.88 10.18 -5.99
CA TYR A 144 9.35 10.53 -7.34
C TYR A 144 9.46 12.03 -7.61
N GLY A 145 9.53 12.84 -6.56
CA GLY A 145 9.44 14.31 -6.67
C GLY A 145 8.09 14.81 -7.17
N LEU A 146 7.05 13.97 -7.14
CA LEU A 146 5.69 14.37 -7.46
C LEU A 146 5.06 15.13 -6.29
N PRO A 147 4.28 16.20 -6.56
CA PRO A 147 3.57 16.92 -5.53
C PRO A 147 2.58 15.98 -4.82
N TYR A 148 2.16 16.38 -3.62
CA TYR A 148 1.10 15.71 -2.92
C TYR A 148 -0.25 15.93 -3.65
N ASP A 149 -0.99 14.85 -3.90
CA ASP A 149 -2.29 14.87 -4.57
C ASP A 149 -3.39 14.42 -3.60
N VAL A 150 -4.16 15.39 -3.10
CA VAL A 150 -5.33 15.14 -2.21
C VAL A 150 -6.48 14.49 -2.99
N GLY A 151 -6.50 14.61 -4.32
CA GLY A 151 -7.50 13.96 -5.19
C GLY A 151 -7.09 12.58 -5.68
N SER A 152 -5.97 12.04 -5.21
CA SER A 152 -5.49 10.72 -5.59
C SER A 152 -6.53 9.64 -5.24
N VAL A 153 -6.74 8.69 -6.15
CA VAL A 153 -7.58 7.52 -5.90
C VAL A 153 -7.06 6.68 -4.71
N MET A 154 -5.78 6.85 -4.35
CA MET A 154 -5.14 6.17 -3.21
C MET A 154 -5.24 6.97 -1.91
N HIS A 155 -5.86 8.15 -1.89
CA HIS A 155 -5.95 8.97 -0.70
C HIS A 155 -7.21 8.65 0.08
N TYR A 156 -7.08 8.53 1.41
CA TYR A 156 -8.22 8.39 2.29
C TYR A 156 -9.18 9.57 2.23
N ALA A 157 -10.47 9.29 2.34
CA ALA A 157 -11.45 10.32 2.58
C ALA A 157 -11.19 11.01 3.94
N PRO A 158 -11.54 12.29 4.10
CA PRO A 158 -11.32 13.01 5.37
C PRO A 158 -12.00 12.42 6.61
N THR A 159 -12.93 11.48 6.43
CA THR A 159 -13.71 10.84 7.51
C THR A 159 -13.59 9.32 7.52
N GLU A 160 -12.62 8.76 6.82
CA GLU A 160 -12.24 7.35 6.98
C GLU A 160 -11.57 7.09 8.33
#